data_AF-A0A6L7PWX8-F1
#
_entry.id   AF-A0A6L7PWX8-F1
#
_cell.length_a   1.000
_cell.length_b   1.000
_cell.length_c   1.000
_cell.angle_alpha   90.00
_cell.angle_beta   90.00
_cell.angle_gamma   90.00
#
_symmetry.space_group_name_H-M   'P 1'
#
loop_
_entity.id
_entity.type
_entity.pdbx_description
1 polymer ?
#
loop_
_entity_poly.entity_id
_entity_poly.type
_entity_poly.pdbx_seq_one_letter_code
_entity_poly.pdbx_strand_id
1 'polypeptide(L)'
;MPVSLTRIPLIVAYLVLICLGLYSFGFHYSQADAETRSVLLLKVEDTINPVKARVIARAVADASEANAELLVIELDTPGGLYDSTRDIVETLLSSDVPVAVFVSPRGAQAGSAGTFITAAGHIAAMAPGSNIGAATPVSGSGEDIGETLADKVTNDAAALIRSIAEERGRNPDPLEETVRSAASYSASEALEAGIIDLLAADLPDLLAQLDGRTVSTAAGQRTLRLADTDVQEVKMRWNERFVDFIANPNIAFLLISLGSLGLIFELMTPGAIGPGIAGVICLGLGFLALGNLPFNWAGVAFIILAAVLALLEIFVSGFGALGIGAVVSLIIGGVLLFGSFGGGAVPANFPDISVSLWILVGVGGVLTLCAAYVAYEAIASRVGSRRATVPGGNLSDSDGRSSAGHLIGQTGLVTSPLQPRGIVALHDETWSGVSSDGSPIPAGRRVRVIAVDGLLLTVEAVSSTVAPGGQ
;
A
#
# COMPACT_ATOMS: atom_id res chain seq x y z
N MET A 1 -27.61 -39.93 6.05
CA MET A 1 -26.51 -40.49 6.89
C MET A 1 -26.96 -40.42 8.34
N PRO A 2 -27.11 -41.54 9.06
CA PRO A 2 -27.54 -41.50 10.46
C PRO A 2 -26.39 -40.93 11.30
N VAL A 3 -26.65 -39.84 12.00
CA VAL A 3 -25.71 -39.29 13.00
C VAL A 3 -25.56 -40.34 14.08
N SER A 4 -24.36 -40.91 14.24
CA SER A 4 -24.10 -41.91 15.26
C SER A 4 -24.38 -41.30 16.64
N LEU A 5 -25.17 -41.99 17.48
CA LEU A 5 -25.52 -41.56 18.84
C LEU A 5 -24.31 -41.23 19.73
N THR A 6 -23.10 -41.64 19.32
CA THR A 6 -21.83 -41.31 19.97
C THR A 6 -21.38 -39.86 19.82
N ARG A 7 -21.94 -39.07 18.88
CA ARG A 7 -21.60 -37.64 18.70
C ARG A 7 -22.48 -36.68 19.49
N ILE A 8 -23.64 -37.14 19.96
CA ILE A 8 -24.56 -36.36 20.80
C ILE A 8 -23.90 -35.88 22.11
N PRO A 9 -23.16 -36.70 22.88
CA PRO A 9 -22.52 -36.22 24.10
C PRO A 9 -21.40 -35.20 23.83
N LEU A 10 -20.74 -35.27 22.67
CA LEU A 10 -19.69 -34.33 22.26
C LEU A 10 -20.26 -32.96 21.86
N ILE A 11 -21.40 -32.94 21.17
CA ILE A 11 -22.10 -31.69 20.80
C ILE A 11 -22.69 -31.02 22.04
N VAL A 12 -23.25 -31.80 22.97
CA VAL A 12 -23.74 -31.27 24.26
C VAL A 12 -22.59 -30.74 25.11
N ALA A 13 -21.45 -31.42 25.17
CA ALA A 13 -20.26 -30.92 25.86
C ALA A 13 -19.73 -29.60 25.25
N TYR A 14 -19.74 -29.48 23.91
CA TYR A 14 -19.32 -28.26 23.22
C TYR A 14 -20.30 -27.10 23.46
N LEU A 15 -21.61 -27.35 23.45
CA LEU A 15 -22.62 -26.36 23.78
C LEU A 15 -22.55 -25.94 25.26
N VAL A 16 -22.27 -26.87 26.18
CA VAL A 16 -22.07 -26.57 27.60
C VAL A 16 -20.81 -25.74 27.82
N LEU A 17 -19.71 -26.02 27.10
CA LEU A 17 -18.49 -25.20 27.13
C LEU A 17 -18.70 -23.81 26.52
N ILE A 18 -19.47 -23.68 25.44
CA ILE A 18 -19.86 -22.38 24.88
C ILE A 18 -20.75 -21.62 25.87
N CYS A 19 -21.73 -22.27 26.48
CA CYS A 19 -22.59 -21.65 27.48
C CYS A 19 -21.83 -21.27 28.75
N LEU A 20 -20.86 -22.07 29.20
CA LEU A 20 -19.95 -21.73 30.32
C LEU A 20 -19.02 -20.58 29.96
N GLY A 21 -18.49 -20.54 28.73
CA GLY A 21 -17.70 -19.42 28.22
C GLY A 21 -18.51 -18.12 28.09
N LEU A 22 -19.80 -18.23 27.75
CA LEU A 22 -20.75 -17.11 27.73
C LEU A 22 -21.18 -16.70 29.14
N TYR A 23 -21.24 -17.62 30.11
CA TYR A 23 -21.57 -17.32 31.51
C TYR A 23 -20.40 -16.63 32.24
N SER A 24 -19.15 -16.96 31.92
CA SER A 24 -17.97 -16.25 32.43
C SER A 24 -17.80 -14.84 31.84
N PHE A 25 -18.62 -14.47 30.85
CA PHE A 25 -18.74 -13.10 30.34
C PHE A 25 -19.84 -12.28 31.03
N GLY A 26 -20.62 -12.90 31.92
CA GLY A 26 -21.73 -12.25 32.63
C GLY A 26 -21.36 -11.84 34.05
N PHE A 27 -21.47 -10.55 34.34
CA PHE A 27 -21.40 -9.93 35.66
C PHE A 27 -20.02 -9.83 36.33
N HIS A 28 -19.12 -9.06 35.72
CA HIS A 28 -18.41 -8.10 36.55
C HIS A 28 -19.41 -7.02 36.96
N TYR A 29 -19.94 -7.14 38.18
CA TYR A 29 -20.58 -6.02 38.86
C TYR A 29 -19.48 -4.98 39.06
N SER A 30 -19.37 -4.02 38.15
CA SER A 30 -18.54 -2.84 38.38
C SER A 30 -19.12 -2.21 39.64
N GLN A 31 -18.37 -2.25 40.74
CA GLN A 31 -18.65 -1.29 41.79
C GLN A 31 -18.59 0.07 41.12
N ALA A 32 -19.57 0.92 41.42
CA ALA A 32 -19.46 2.34 41.12
C ALA A 32 -18.27 2.84 41.94
N ASP A 33 -17.08 2.78 41.33
CA ASP A 33 -15.93 3.52 41.82
C ASP A 33 -16.38 4.97 41.93
N ALA A 34 -16.00 5.60 43.04
CA ALA A 34 -16.18 7.03 43.23
C ALA A 34 -15.75 7.74 41.93
N GLU A 35 -16.59 8.65 41.40
CA GLU A 35 -16.33 9.42 40.17
C GLU A 35 -14.85 9.80 40.07
N THR A 36 -14.07 8.96 39.41
CA THR A 36 -12.65 9.18 39.19
C THR A 36 -12.63 10.21 38.08
N ARG A 37 -12.56 11.46 38.51
CA ARG A 37 -12.28 12.59 37.62
C ARG A 37 -11.07 12.18 36.80
N SER A 38 -11.23 12.21 35.49
CA SER A 38 -10.20 11.80 34.55
C SER A 38 -9.96 12.91 33.54
N VAL A 39 -8.70 13.12 33.21
CA VAL A 39 -8.28 13.89 32.05
C VAL A 39 -7.94 12.87 30.97
N LEU A 40 -8.59 12.97 29.81
CA LEU A 40 -8.20 12.17 28.67
C LEU A 40 -7.10 12.90 27.88
N LEU A 41 -6.07 12.18 27.47
CA LEU A 41 -4.99 12.70 26.63
C LEU A 41 -4.98 11.97 25.29
N LEU A 42 -5.21 12.70 24.20
CA LEU A 42 -5.01 12.21 22.83
C LEU A 42 -3.78 12.89 22.23
N LYS A 43 -2.85 12.09 21.69
CA LYS A 43 -1.73 12.60 20.90
C LYS A 43 -2.05 12.54 19.42
N VAL A 44 -1.85 13.65 18.72
CA VAL A 44 -2.09 13.80 17.28
C VAL A 44 -0.83 14.38 16.65
N GLU A 45 -0.04 13.49 16.06
CA GLU A 45 1.20 13.82 15.33
C GLU A 45 0.97 13.68 13.82
N ASP A 46 1.84 14.24 12.98
CA ASP A 46 1.85 14.13 11.51
C ASP A 46 0.63 14.75 10.78
N THR A 47 0.53 14.53 9.46
CA THR A 47 -0.50 15.08 8.57
C THR A 47 -1.94 14.75 9.00
N ILE A 48 -2.82 15.74 9.06
CA ILE A 48 -4.25 15.54 9.30
C ILE A 48 -4.90 14.80 8.13
N ASN A 49 -5.54 13.68 8.42
CA ASN A 49 -6.18 12.79 7.46
C ASN A 49 -7.54 12.30 7.99
N PRO A 50 -8.32 11.55 7.20
CA PRO A 50 -9.65 11.08 7.63
C PRO A 50 -9.60 10.10 8.81
N VAL A 51 -8.47 9.41 9.02
CA VAL A 51 -8.30 8.50 10.16
C VAL A 51 -8.17 9.30 11.46
N LYS A 52 -7.33 10.35 11.46
CA LYS A 52 -7.16 11.25 12.61
C LYS A 52 -8.44 12.00 12.96
N ALA A 53 -9.21 12.44 11.96
CA ALA A 53 -10.52 13.03 12.19
C ALA A 53 -11.45 12.07 12.97
N ARG A 54 -11.53 10.80 12.57
CA ARG A 54 -12.31 9.78 13.29
C ARG A 54 -11.79 9.48 14.68
N VAL A 55 -10.47 9.46 14.86
CA VAL A 55 -9.84 9.22 16.18
C VAL A 55 -10.11 10.38 17.14
N ILE A 56 -10.03 11.63 16.67
CA ILE A 56 -10.40 12.81 17.47
C ILE A 56 -11.88 12.78 17.82
N ALA A 57 -12.76 12.53 16.85
CA ALA A 57 -14.19 12.40 17.10
C ALA A 57 -14.51 11.30 18.14
N ARG A 58 -13.83 10.16 18.05
CA ARG A 58 -13.94 9.11 19.06
C ARG A 58 -13.40 9.56 20.41
N ALA A 59 -12.25 10.24 20.48
CA ALA A 59 -11.72 10.70 21.76
C ALA A 59 -12.65 11.71 22.46
N VAL A 60 -13.34 12.56 21.69
CA VAL A 60 -14.39 13.44 22.23
C VAL A 60 -15.58 12.62 22.75
N ALA A 61 -16.02 11.59 22.01
CA ALA A 61 -17.09 10.71 22.45
C ALA A 61 -16.70 9.89 23.70
N ASP A 62 -15.49 9.32 23.73
CA ASP A 62 -14.93 8.59 24.87
C ASP A 62 -14.84 9.51 26.11
N ALA A 63 -14.43 10.78 25.92
CA ALA A 63 -14.41 11.78 26.98
C ALA A 63 -15.81 12.11 27.52
N SER A 64 -16.81 12.17 26.63
CA SER A 64 -18.21 12.40 26.98
C SER A 64 -18.79 11.23 27.76
N GLU A 65 -18.57 9.99 27.29
CA GLU A 65 -19.03 8.77 27.95
C GLU A 65 -18.39 8.58 29.32
N ALA A 66 -17.10 8.90 29.44
CA ALA A 66 -16.36 8.86 30.71
C ALA A 66 -16.70 10.02 31.66
N ASN A 67 -17.48 11.02 31.22
CA ASN A 67 -17.67 12.29 31.95
C ASN A 67 -16.34 12.93 32.36
N ALA A 68 -15.35 12.89 31.45
CA ALA A 68 -14.03 13.45 31.70
C ALA A 68 -14.11 14.96 31.99
N GLU A 69 -13.25 15.43 32.90
CA GLU A 69 -13.17 16.86 33.24
C GLU A 69 -12.60 17.68 32.08
N LEU A 70 -11.69 17.06 31.31
CA LEU A 70 -11.01 17.68 30.18
C LEU A 70 -10.50 16.60 29.21
N LEU A 71 -10.66 16.84 27.92
CA LEU A 71 -9.87 16.19 26.87
C LEU A 71 -8.72 17.12 26.46
N VAL A 72 -7.49 16.64 26.57
CA VAL A 72 -6.30 17.31 26.02
C VAL A 72 -5.93 16.65 24.70
N ILE A 73 -5.87 17.43 23.63
CA ILE A 73 -5.32 17.03 22.33
C ILE A 73 -3.92 17.64 22.24
N GLU A 74 -2.90 16.82 22.47
CA GLU A 74 -1.50 17.17 22.23
C GLU A 74 -1.25 17.10 20.72
N LEU A 75 -0.92 18.24 20.10
CA LEU A 75 -0.92 18.41 18.65
C LEU A 75 0.48 18.79 18.13
N ASP A 76 0.96 18.03 17.14
CA ASP A 76 2.11 18.38 16.31
C ASP A 76 1.81 18.01 14.85
N THR A 77 1.45 18.99 14.03
CA THR A 77 1.05 18.75 12.64
C THR A 77 1.55 19.84 11.69
N PRO A 78 2.09 19.46 10.51
CA PRO A 78 2.37 20.41 9.44
C PRO A 78 1.11 20.89 8.70
N GLY A 79 -0.04 20.25 8.93
CA GLY A 79 -1.26 20.48 8.17
C GLY A 79 -1.92 19.19 7.69
N GLY A 80 -2.86 19.29 6.75
CA GLY A 80 -3.50 18.11 6.17
C GLY A 80 -4.77 18.45 5.39
N LEU A 81 -5.62 17.44 5.20
CA LEU A 81 -6.78 17.57 4.31
C LEU A 81 -7.76 18.62 4.84
N TYR A 82 -8.22 19.52 3.96
CA TYR A 82 -9.15 20.58 4.35
C TYR A 82 -10.48 19.99 4.85
N ASP A 83 -11.04 18.98 4.17
CA ASP A 83 -12.28 18.33 4.60
C ASP A 83 -12.14 17.68 6.00
N SER A 84 -11.04 16.96 6.25
CA SER A 84 -10.78 16.39 7.58
C SER A 84 -10.58 17.46 8.65
N THR A 85 -10.03 18.62 8.28
CA THR A 85 -9.92 19.78 9.18
C THR A 85 -11.29 20.31 9.55
N ARG A 86 -12.20 20.43 8.59
CA ARG A 86 -13.58 20.86 8.83
C ARG A 86 -14.34 19.89 9.72
N ASP A 87 -14.22 18.58 9.47
CA ASP A 87 -14.83 17.55 10.31
C ASP A 87 -14.35 17.65 11.78
N ILE A 88 -13.05 17.88 11.99
CA ILE A 88 -12.48 18.07 13.33
C ILE A 88 -13.00 19.36 13.96
N VAL A 89 -13.00 20.49 13.23
CA VAL A 89 -13.52 21.76 13.74
C VAL A 89 -14.99 21.62 14.17
N GLU A 90 -15.83 21.00 13.34
CA GLU A 90 -17.24 20.75 13.68
C GLU A 90 -17.38 19.91 14.95
N THR A 91 -16.58 18.85 15.07
CA THR A 91 -16.52 18.01 16.28
C THR A 91 -16.14 18.83 17.52
N LEU A 92 -15.14 19.71 17.42
CA LEU A 92 -14.67 20.50 18.55
C LEU A 92 -15.66 21.59 18.96
N LEU A 93 -16.28 22.28 17.99
CA LEU A 93 -17.29 23.32 18.25
C LEU A 93 -18.56 22.75 18.86
N SER A 94 -18.93 21.52 18.51
CA SER A 94 -20.12 20.83 19.04
C SER A 94 -19.87 20.02 20.31
N SER A 95 -18.63 20.01 20.85
CA SER A 95 -18.29 19.17 22.00
C SER A 95 -18.91 19.67 23.32
N ASP A 96 -19.57 18.75 24.01
CA ASP A 96 -20.14 18.94 25.36
C ASP A 96 -19.09 18.82 26.49
N VAL A 97 -17.90 18.33 26.15
CA VAL A 97 -16.75 18.20 27.07
C VAL A 97 -15.76 19.32 26.77
N PRO A 98 -15.13 19.93 27.79
CA PRO A 98 -14.02 20.85 27.58
C PRO A 98 -12.87 20.17 26.81
N VAL A 99 -12.36 20.84 25.78
CA VAL A 99 -11.25 20.33 24.96
C VAL A 99 -10.13 21.37 24.92
N ALA A 100 -8.96 21.02 25.43
CA ALA A 100 -7.75 21.80 25.28
C ALA A 100 -6.91 21.25 24.12
N VAL A 101 -6.63 22.08 23.12
CA VAL A 101 -5.65 21.76 22.08
C VAL A 101 -4.32 22.37 22.50
N PHE A 102 -3.32 21.51 22.69
CA PHE A 102 -2.01 21.87 23.20
C PHE A 102 -0.94 21.58 22.16
N VAL A 103 -0.39 22.62 21.54
CA VAL A 103 0.70 22.48 20.56
C VAL A 103 1.99 22.18 21.31
N SER A 104 2.39 20.92 21.30
CA SER A 104 3.40 20.35 22.19
C SER A 104 3.93 19.05 21.60
N PRO A 105 5.19 18.65 21.87
CA PRO A 105 6.17 19.26 22.78
C PRO A 105 6.86 20.51 22.23
N ARG A 106 7.88 21.03 22.92
CA ARG A 106 8.72 22.11 22.40
C ARG A 106 9.28 21.72 21.02
N GLY A 107 9.16 22.61 20.04
CA GLY A 107 9.51 22.33 18.65
C GLY A 107 8.37 21.79 17.79
N ALA A 108 7.22 21.44 18.39
CA ALA A 108 6.02 21.10 17.65
C ALA A 108 5.46 22.30 16.89
N GLN A 109 4.59 22.01 15.92
CA GLN A 109 3.93 23.02 15.11
C GLN A 109 2.43 22.74 14.97
N ALA A 110 1.65 23.82 14.84
CA ALA A 110 0.26 23.80 14.42
C ALA A 110 0.14 24.50 13.06
N GLY A 111 0.77 23.92 12.05
CA GLY A 111 0.77 24.45 10.69
C GLY A 111 -0.54 24.14 9.97
N SER A 112 -0.98 25.05 9.10
CA SER A 112 -2.12 24.85 8.21
C SER A 112 -3.39 24.37 8.93
N ALA A 113 -3.85 23.14 8.70
CA ALA A 113 -4.95 22.50 9.41
C ALA A 113 -4.84 22.63 10.94
N GLY A 114 -3.62 22.54 11.48
CA GLY A 114 -3.34 22.68 12.92
C GLY A 114 -3.76 24.03 13.49
N THR A 115 -3.73 25.10 12.68
CA THR A 115 -4.20 26.43 13.09
C THR A 115 -5.69 26.43 13.36
N PHE A 116 -6.49 25.86 12.45
CA PHE A 116 -7.94 25.73 12.60
C PHE A 116 -8.32 24.85 13.79
N ILE A 117 -7.63 23.70 13.94
CA ILE A 117 -7.89 22.75 15.03
C ILE A 117 -7.59 23.40 16.39
N THR A 118 -6.44 24.07 16.50
CA THR A 118 -6.03 24.77 17.73
C THR A 118 -7.00 25.90 18.06
N ALA A 119 -7.35 26.73 17.07
CA ALA A 119 -8.31 27.82 17.24
C ALA A 119 -9.73 27.33 17.55
N ALA A 120 -10.10 26.11 17.18
CA ALA A 120 -11.41 25.52 17.48
C ALA A 120 -11.51 24.88 18.87
N GLY A 121 -10.38 24.62 19.54
CA GLY A 121 -10.35 24.14 20.92
C GLY A 121 -11.09 25.07 21.87
N HIS A 122 -11.66 24.53 22.93
CA HIS A 122 -12.18 25.37 24.01
C HIS A 122 -11.07 26.15 24.68
N ILE A 123 -9.91 25.50 24.81
CA ILE A 123 -8.65 26.09 25.24
C ILE A 123 -7.61 25.84 24.15
N ALA A 124 -6.87 26.88 23.79
CA ALA A 124 -5.73 26.83 22.90
C ALA A 124 -4.47 27.14 23.73
N ALA A 125 -3.55 26.19 23.79
CA ALA A 125 -2.30 26.33 24.51
C ALA A 125 -1.11 25.94 23.63
N MET A 126 0.05 26.53 23.90
CA MET A 126 1.28 26.22 23.17
C MET A 126 2.46 26.03 24.10
N ALA A 127 3.34 25.09 23.75
CA ALA A 127 4.63 24.92 24.41
C ALA A 127 5.62 26.00 23.95
N PRO A 128 6.45 26.59 24.84
CA PRO A 128 7.46 27.55 24.43
C PRO A 128 8.43 26.96 23.40
N GLY A 129 8.58 27.64 22.25
CA GLY A 129 9.39 27.16 21.12
C GLY A 129 8.61 26.37 20.06
N SER A 130 7.28 26.29 20.18
CA SER A 130 6.38 25.87 19.08
C SER A 130 5.93 27.06 18.22
N ASN A 131 5.26 26.78 17.10
CA ASN A 131 4.70 27.78 16.20
C ASN A 131 3.28 27.39 15.70
N ILE A 132 2.53 28.38 15.23
CA ILE A 132 1.17 28.24 14.67
C ILE A 132 0.99 29.19 13.48
N GLY A 133 0.19 28.79 12.48
CA GLY A 133 -0.13 29.61 11.31
C GLY A 133 0.11 28.90 9.99
N ALA A 134 0.53 29.65 8.96
CA ALA A 134 0.70 29.17 7.59
C ALA A 134 -0.52 28.40 7.08
N ALA A 135 -1.70 29.02 7.24
CA ALA A 135 -3.01 28.42 6.99
C ALA A 135 -3.63 28.76 5.63
N THR A 136 -2.85 29.36 4.73
CA THR A 136 -3.26 29.58 3.34
C THR A 136 -3.53 28.25 2.64
N PRO A 137 -4.75 28.03 2.10
CA PRO A 137 -5.04 26.85 1.30
C PRO A 137 -4.16 26.84 0.06
N VAL A 138 -3.51 25.72 -0.19
CA VAL A 138 -2.72 25.49 -1.39
C VAL A 138 -3.27 24.29 -2.13
N SER A 139 -3.07 24.26 -3.46
CA SER A 139 -3.31 23.05 -4.22
C SER A 139 -2.36 21.97 -3.71
N GLY A 140 -2.82 20.73 -3.72
CA GLY A 140 -1.93 19.59 -3.58
C GLY A 140 -1.05 19.33 -4.81
N SER A 141 -0.56 20.37 -5.49
CA SER A 141 0.56 20.29 -6.45
C SER A 141 1.58 21.41 -6.27
N GLY A 142 1.31 22.38 -5.38
CA GLY A 142 2.08 23.62 -5.28
C GLY A 142 2.01 24.51 -6.54
N GLU A 143 1.23 24.13 -7.56
CA GLU A 143 0.96 24.97 -8.74
C GLU A 143 -0.13 25.99 -8.40
N ASP A 144 -0.03 27.18 -9.03
CA ASP A 144 -1.07 28.21 -8.94
C ASP A 144 -2.43 27.61 -9.29
N ILE A 145 -3.28 27.47 -8.28
CA ILE A 145 -4.71 27.27 -8.48
C ILE A 145 -5.15 28.48 -9.30
N GLY A 146 -5.86 28.27 -10.42
CA GLY A 146 -6.36 29.39 -11.22
C GLY A 146 -7.02 30.44 -10.32
N GLU A 147 -6.63 31.71 -10.48
CA GLU A 147 -6.84 32.83 -9.54
C GLU A 147 -8.24 32.83 -8.89
N THR A 148 -9.29 32.63 -9.69
CA THR A 148 -10.68 32.59 -9.20
C THR A 148 -10.99 31.45 -8.23
N LEU A 149 -10.40 30.27 -8.39
CA LEU A 149 -10.61 29.14 -7.47
C LEU A 149 -9.75 29.28 -6.22
N ALA A 150 -8.52 29.80 -6.35
CA ALA A 150 -7.65 30.14 -5.22
C ALA A 150 -8.34 31.15 -4.30
N ASP A 151 -8.91 32.20 -4.89
CA ASP A 151 -9.67 33.22 -4.18
C ASP A 151 -10.88 32.64 -3.47
N LYS A 152 -11.63 31.73 -4.13
CA LYS A 152 -12.81 31.10 -3.51
C LYS A 152 -12.44 30.28 -2.29
N VAL A 153 -11.43 29.41 -2.40
CA VAL A 153 -11.01 28.55 -1.28
C VAL A 153 -10.38 29.37 -0.16
N THR A 154 -9.56 30.37 -0.50
CA THR A 154 -8.96 31.29 0.48
C THR A 154 -10.03 32.11 1.22
N ASN A 155 -11.04 32.63 0.50
CA ASN A 155 -12.13 33.37 1.13
C ASN A 155 -13.01 32.47 2.03
N ASP A 156 -13.27 31.22 1.63
CA ASP A 156 -13.99 30.25 2.47
C ASP A 156 -13.19 29.91 3.74
N ALA A 157 -11.89 29.63 3.60
CA ALA A 157 -10.99 29.35 4.73
C ALA A 157 -10.86 30.56 5.67
N ALA A 158 -10.78 31.77 5.12
CA ALA A 158 -10.74 33.02 5.91
C ALA A 158 -12.04 33.23 6.67
N ALA A 159 -13.19 33.00 6.03
CA ALA A 159 -14.49 33.06 6.70
C ALA A 159 -14.61 32.01 7.81
N LEU A 160 -14.13 30.79 7.58
CA LEU A 160 -14.12 29.72 8.56
C LEU A 160 -13.27 30.08 9.79
N ILE A 161 -12.02 30.51 9.62
CA ILE A 161 -11.15 30.82 10.76
C ILE A 161 -11.67 32.01 11.56
N ARG A 162 -12.24 33.03 10.90
CA ARG A 162 -12.92 34.15 11.56
C ARG A 162 -14.10 33.69 12.39
N SER A 163 -14.97 32.84 11.82
CA SER A 163 -16.12 32.29 12.53
C SER A 163 -15.71 31.47 13.76
N ILE A 164 -14.63 30.68 13.65
CA ILE A 164 -14.06 29.95 14.79
C ILE A 164 -13.56 30.92 15.86
N ALA A 165 -12.84 31.97 15.45
CA ALA A 165 -12.30 32.97 16.35
C ALA A 165 -13.42 33.69 17.12
N GLU A 166 -14.48 34.11 16.43
CA GLU A 166 -15.65 34.77 17.01
C GLU A 166 -16.37 33.85 18.02
N GLU A 167 -16.60 32.58 17.64
CA GLU A 167 -17.25 31.59 18.52
C GLU A 167 -16.43 31.32 19.79
N ARG A 168 -15.10 31.36 19.69
CA ARG A 168 -14.20 31.07 20.81
C ARG A 168 -13.66 32.31 21.52
N GLY A 169 -14.03 33.51 21.10
CA GLY A 169 -13.55 34.76 21.68
C GLY A 169 -12.05 35.03 21.45
N ARG A 170 -11.48 34.51 20.35
CA ARG A 170 -10.09 34.75 19.93
C ARG A 170 -10.01 35.91 18.95
N ASN A 171 -8.82 36.47 18.78
CA ASN A 171 -8.62 37.61 17.88
C ASN A 171 -8.75 37.16 16.41
N PRO A 172 -9.79 37.60 15.66
CA PRO A 172 -10.03 37.13 14.30
C PRO A 172 -9.01 37.66 13.29
N ASP A 173 -8.44 38.85 13.51
CA ASP A 173 -7.56 39.51 12.54
C ASP A 173 -6.23 38.77 12.32
N PRO A 174 -5.43 38.44 13.35
CA PRO A 174 -4.19 37.68 13.15
C PRO A 174 -4.48 36.24 12.71
N LEU A 175 -5.61 35.65 13.12
CA LEU A 175 -6.05 34.34 12.64
C LEU A 175 -6.38 34.37 11.14
N GLU A 176 -7.09 35.39 10.66
CA GLU A 176 -7.34 35.58 9.23
C GLU A 176 -6.04 35.83 8.45
N GLU A 177 -5.07 36.53 9.04
CA GLU A 177 -3.76 36.77 8.43
C GLU A 177 -3.00 35.46 8.15
N THR A 178 -3.15 34.44 9.01
CA THR A 178 -2.58 33.10 8.75
C THR A 178 -3.10 32.49 7.46
N VAL A 179 -4.33 32.83 7.05
CA VAL A 179 -4.98 32.33 5.83
C VAL A 179 -4.66 33.20 4.63
N ARG A 180 -4.78 34.53 4.74
CA ARG A 180 -4.63 35.44 3.60
C ARG A 180 -3.17 35.74 3.24
N SER A 181 -2.30 35.75 4.23
CA SER A 181 -0.90 36.19 4.07
C SER A 181 0.11 35.09 4.46
N ALA A 182 -0.37 33.88 4.74
CA ALA A 182 0.44 32.77 5.26
C ALA A 182 1.23 33.13 6.53
N ALA A 183 0.73 34.07 7.34
CA ALA A 183 1.41 34.48 8.57
C ALA A 183 1.60 33.30 9.52
N SER A 184 2.75 33.30 10.21
CA SER A 184 3.10 32.31 11.22
C SER A 184 3.60 33.05 12.46
N TYR A 185 3.19 32.58 13.62
CA TYR A 185 3.50 33.17 14.91
C TYR A 185 4.22 32.15 15.78
N SER A 186 5.28 32.59 16.46
CA SER A 186 5.85 31.84 17.56
C SER A 186 4.84 31.75 18.73
N ALA A 187 5.03 30.81 19.64
CA ALA A 187 4.15 30.63 20.79
C ALA A 187 3.92 31.95 21.59
N SER A 188 4.97 32.76 21.78
CA SER A 188 4.86 34.05 22.48
C SER A 188 4.06 35.09 21.69
N GLU A 189 4.32 35.23 20.38
CA GLU A 189 3.59 36.14 19.51
C GLU A 189 2.12 35.73 19.40
N ALA A 190 1.84 34.43 19.35
CA ALA A 190 0.49 33.90 19.31
C ALA A 190 -0.32 34.25 20.57
N LEU A 191 0.32 34.21 21.75
CA LEU A 191 -0.30 34.63 23.00
C LEU A 191 -0.57 36.14 23.00
N GLU A 192 0.42 36.94 22.62
CA GLU A 192 0.30 38.41 22.57
C GLU A 192 -0.75 38.87 21.55
N ALA A 193 -0.86 38.19 20.42
CA ALA A 193 -1.85 38.46 19.37
C ALA A 193 -3.27 37.98 19.73
N GLY A 194 -3.44 37.19 20.80
CA GLY A 194 -4.73 36.61 21.19
C GLY A 194 -5.20 35.47 20.29
N ILE A 195 -4.25 34.73 19.67
CA ILE A 195 -4.51 33.49 18.92
C ILE A 195 -4.70 32.32 19.88
N ILE A 196 -3.96 32.32 20.99
CA ILE A 196 -4.01 31.26 22.02
C ILE A 196 -4.30 31.86 23.40
N ASP A 197 -4.69 31.02 24.35
CA ASP A 197 -5.11 31.43 25.69
C ASP A 197 -3.96 31.46 26.71
N LEU A 198 -2.97 30.58 26.56
CA LEU A 198 -1.84 30.47 27.48
C LEU A 198 -0.64 29.71 26.91
N LEU A 199 0.50 29.84 27.59
CA LEU A 199 1.70 29.02 27.37
C LEU A 199 1.88 28.04 28.51
N ALA A 200 2.20 26.80 28.18
CA ALA A 200 2.49 25.74 29.16
C ALA A 200 3.73 24.96 28.74
N ALA A 201 4.65 24.69 29.67
CA ALA A 201 5.90 23.99 29.36
C ALA A 201 5.68 22.51 28.99
N ASP A 202 4.72 21.87 29.65
CA ASP A 202 4.33 20.47 29.51
C ASP A 202 2.88 20.26 29.98
N LEU A 203 2.41 19.02 29.91
CA LEU A 203 1.04 18.66 30.32
C LEU A 203 0.78 18.95 31.81
N PRO A 204 1.64 18.58 32.78
CA PRO A 204 1.46 18.97 34.18
C PRO A 204 1.29 20.48 34.39
N ASP A 205 2.12 21.31 33.75
CA ASP A 205 2.01 22.77 33.82
C ASP A 205 0.68 23.27 33.21
N LEU A 206 0.27 22.72 32.07
CA LEU A 206 -1.02 23.02 31.45
C LEU A 206 -2.19 22.74 32.40
N LEU A 207 -2.23 21.55 33.01
CA LEU A 207 -3.29 21.16 33.92
C LEU A 207 -3.32 22.05 35.17
N ALA A 208 -2.15 22.40 35.72
CA ALA A 208 -2.05 23.30 36.86
C ALA A 208 -2.58 24.72 36.56
N GLN A 209 -2.32 25.25 35.36
CA GLN A 209 -2.80 26.57 34.95
C GLN A 209 -4.29 26.61 34.59
N LEU A 210 -4.86 25.46 34.23
CA LEU A 210 -6.27 25.30 33.86
C LEU A 210 -7.17 24.95 35.05
N ASP A 211 -6.62 24.46 36.16
CA ASP A 211 -7.39 24.13 37.35
C ASP A 211 -8.18 25.36 37.86
N GLY A 212 -9.48 25.17 38.08
CA GLY A 212 -10.40 26.23 38.52
C GLY A 212 -10.84 27.21 37.43
N ARG A 213 -10.36 27.11 36.17
CA ARG A 213 -10.86 27.93 35.07
C ARG A 213 -12.26 27.50 34.65
N THR A 214 -13.08 28.46 34.19
CA THR A 214 -14.40 28.18 33.64
C THR A 214 -14.38 28.30 32.12
N VAL A 215 -14.92 27.29 31.45
CA VAL A 215 -14.94 27.13 30.00
C VAL A 215 -16.38 27.02 29.51
N SER A 216 -16.72 27.67 28.39
CA SER A 216 -18.03 27.55 27.76
C SER A 216 -18.04 26.40 26.75
N THR A 217 -18.79 25.34 27.03
CA THR A 217 -19.00 24.18 26.15
C THR A 217 -20.41 24.22 25.54
N ALA A 218 -20.70 23.33 24.60
CA ALA A 218 -22.06 23.19 24.04
C ALA A 218 -23.11 22.82 25.11
N ALA A 219 -22.70 22.08 26.14
CA ALA A 219 -23.52 21.74 27.31
C ALA A 219 -23.66 22.89 28.34
N GLY A 220 -22.98 24.02 28.12
CA GLY A 220 -22.96 25.18 29.02
C GLY A 220 -21.60 25.44 29.67
N GLN A 221 -21.57 26.30 30.70
CA GLN A 221 -20.33 26.62 31.41
C GLN A 221 -19.90 25.48 32.35
N ARG A 222 -18.64 25.09 32.26
CA ARG A 222 -18.00 24.08 33.11
C ARG A 222 -16.76 24.65 33.78
N THR A 223 -16.66 24.51 35.10
CA THR A 223 -15.45 24.86 35.85
C THR A 223 -14.57 23.64 35.99
N LEU A 224 -13.34 23.71 35.47
CA LEU A 224 -12.38 22.61 35.45
C LEU A 224 -11.86 22.31 36.85
N ARG A 225 -11.82 21.02 37.20
CA ARG A 225 -11.22 20.51 38.45
C ARG A 225 -10.20 19.45 38.10
N LEU A 226 -8.95 19.87 37.97
CA LEU A 226 -7.85 19.09 37.41
C LEU A 226 -6.83 18.66 38.47
N ALA A 227 -6.90 19.21 39.67
CA ALA A 227 -6.06 18.78 40.80
C ALA A 227 -6.24 17.26 41.08
N ASP A 228 -5.13 16.56 41.26
CA ASP A 228 -5.05 15.12 41.58
C ASP A 228 -5.85 14.21 40.62
N THR A 229 -6.02 14.65 39.36
CA THR A 229 -6.76 13.91 38.34
C THR A 229 -5.88 12.89 37.64
N ASP A 230 -6.41 11.69 37.41
CA ASP A 230 -5.72 10.66 36.64
C ASP A 230 -5.73 11.02 35.14
N VAL A 231 -4.55 11.01 34.51
CA VAL A 231 -4.41 11.29 33.08
C VAL A 231 -4.42 9.96 32.32
N GLN A 232 -5.49 9.72 31.58
CA GLN A 232 -5.65 8.50 30.80
C GLN A 232 -5.40 8.77 29.32
N GLU A 233 -4.38 8.11 28.78
CA GLU A 233 -4.02 8.24 27.37
C GLU A 233 -5.02 7.47 26.49
N VAL A 234 -5.70 8.20 25.60
CA VAL A 234 -6.56 7.64 24.55
C VAL A 234 -5.67 7.18 23.40
N LYS A 235 -5.32 5.89 23.42
CA LYS A 235 -4.51 5.28 22.37
C LYS A 235 -5.36 4.98 21.13
N MET A 236 -4.76 5.11 19.95
CA MET A 236 -5.33 4.55 18.73
C MET A 236 -5.55 3.05 18.92
N ARG A 237 -6.72 2.56 18.49
CA ARG A 237 -7.01 1.12 18.46
C ARG A 237 -6.12 0.49 17.39
N TRP A 238 -5.85 -0.81 17.53
CA TRP A 238 -4.93 -1.51 16.61
C TRP A 238 -5.37 -1.41 15.14
N ASN A 239 -6.68 -1.40 14.89
CA ASN A 239 -7.27 -1.28 13.55
C ASN A 239 -7.08 0.13 12.98
N GLU A 240 -7.25 1.18 13.78
CA GLU A 240 -7.01 2.56 13.35
C GLU A 240 -5.53 2.80 13.12
N ARG A 241 -4.66 2.32 14.01
CA ARG A 241 -3.21 2.43 13.84
C ARG A 241 -2.75 1.72 12.56
N PHE A 242 -3.36 0.57 12.25
CA PHE A 242 -3.10 -0.14 11.02
C PHE A 242 -3.57 0.64 9.79
N VAL A 243 -4.80 1.18 9.82
CA VAL A 243 -5.37 1.97 8.72
C VAL A 243 -4.60 3.28 8.51
N ASP A 244 -4.21 3.97 9.58
CA ASP A 244 -3.41 5.19 9.54
C ASP A 244 -2.01 4.91 8.94
N PHE A 245 -1.39 3.80 9.35
CA PHE A 245 -0.11 3.36 8.79
C PHE A 245 -0.19 3.11 7.28
N ILE A 246 -1.22 2.40 6.79
CA ILE A 246 -1.37 2.16 5.35
C ILE A 246 -1.88 3.41 4.61
N ALA A 247 -2.58 4.33 5.28
CA ALA A 247 -3.02 5.63 4.77
C ALA A 247 -1.86 6.64 4.70
N ASN A 248 -0.69 6.17 4.29
CA ASN A 248 0.47 6.96 3.92
C ASN A 248 0.73 6.71 2.42
N PRO A 249 0.82 7.74 1.56
CA PRO A 249 1.02 7.58 0.12
C PRO A 249 2.21 6.70 -0.27
N ASN A 250 3.29 6.77 0.50
CA ASN A 250 4.47 5.96 0.28
C ASN A 250 4.18 4.48 0.49
N ILE A 251 3.48 4.15 1.58
CA ILE A 251 3.11 2.78 1.92
C ILE A 251 2.05 2.27 0.93
N ALA A 252 1.06 3.09 0.61
CA ALA A 252 0.04 2.77 -0.39
C ALA A 252 0.67 2.47 -1.76
N PHE A 253 1.58 3.31 -2.24
CA PHE A 253 2.28 3.11 -3.51
C PHE A 253 3.16 1.85 -3.50
N LEU A 254 3.88 1.59 -2.39
CA LEU A 254 4.65 0.36 -2.22
C LEU A 254 3.75 -0.88 -2.25
N LEU A 255 2.64 -0.88 -1.52
CA LEU A 255 1.68 -1.98 -1.49
C LEU A 255 1.11 -2.28 -2.89
N ILE A 256 0.75 -1.25 -3.65
CA ILE A 256 0.26 -1.40 -5.03
C ILE A 256 1.37 -1.94 -5.95
N SER A 257 2.59 -1.42 -5.82
CA SER A 257 3.74 -1.81 -6.66
C SER A 257 4.19 -3.24 -6.37
N LEU A 258 4.41 -3.60 -5.10
CA LEU A 258 4.73 -4.96 -4.67
C LEU A 258 3.59 -5.93 -5.01
N GLY A 259 2.34 -5.48 -4.84
CA GLY A 259 1.16 -6.26 -5.17
C GLY A 259 1.13 -6.65 -6.64
N SER A 260 1.36 -5.67 -7.52
CA SER A 260 1.46 -5.87 -8.97
C SER A 260 2.64 -6.78 -9.34
N LEU A 261 3.80 -6.59 -8.71
CA LEU A 261 4.99 -7.40 -8.90
C LEU A 261 4.80 -8.86 -8.48
N GLY A 262 4.16 -9.12 -7.35
CA GLY A 262 3.88 -10.47 -6.87
C GLY A 262 3.02 -11.27 -7.84
N LEU A 263 2.00 -10.63 -8.42
CA LEU A 263 1.16 -11.22 -9.47
C LEU A 263 1.97 -11.52 -10.74
N ILE A 264 2.77 -10.55 -11.21
CA ILE A 264 3.62 -10.75 -12.39
C ILE A 264 4.60 -11.92 -12.16
N PHE A 265 5.21 -12.00 -10.98
CA PHE A 265 6.17 -13.05 -10.65
C PHE A 265 5.55 -14.45 -10.62
N GLU A 266 4.35 -14.61 -10.06
CA GLU A 266 3.61 -15.89 -10.11
C GLU A 266 3.32 -16.31 -11.55
N LEU A 267 2.92 -15.36 -12.41
CA LEU A 267 2.67 -15.64 -13.83
C LEU A 267 3.94 -16.05 -14.58
N MET A 268 5.10 -15.51 -14.19
CA MET A 268 6.40 -15.87 -14.76
C MET A 268 6.94 -17.21 -14.26
N THR A 269 6.58 -17.60 -13.03
CA THR A 269 7.03 -18.85 -12.40
C THR A 269 5.83 -19.74 -12.09
N PRO A 270 5.24 -20.41 -13.11
CA PRO A 270 4.11 -21.30 -12.89
C PRO A 270 4.39 -22.31 -11.77
N GLY A 271 3.53 -22.33 -10.75
CA GLY A 271 3.67 -23.18 -9.56
C GLY A 271 4.19 -22.48 -8.31
N ALA A 272 4.70 -21.25 -8.41
CA ALA A 272 5.04 -20.41 -7.25
C ALA A 272 3.80 -19.63 -6.76
N ILE A 273 2.92 -20.31 -6.01
CA ILE A 273 1.65 -19.74 -5.51
C ILE A 273 1.87 -18.62 -4.47
N GLY A 274 2.97 -18.67 -3.71
CA GLY A 274 3.25 -17.73 -2.62
C GLY A 274 3.29 -16.25 -3.04
N PRO A 275 4.11 -15.87 -4.04
CA PRO A 275 4.17 -14.51 -4.58
C PRO A 275 2.82 -13.98 -5.07
N GLY A 276 1.99 -14.85 -5.65
CA GLY A 276 0.63 -14.54 -6.07
C GLY A 276 -0.28 -14.09 -4.94
N ILE A 277 -0.37 -14.94 -3.90
CA ILE A 277 -1.17 -14.65 -2.70
C ILE A 277 -0.68 -13.38 -2.03
N ALA A 278 0.65 -13.23 -1.85
CA ALA A 278 1.22 -12.01 -1.30
C ALA A 278 0.88 -10.78 -2.16
N GLY A 279 0.92 -10.93 -3.49
CA GLY A 279 0.54 -9.93 -4.46
C GLY A 279 -0.90 -9.43 -4.29
N VAL A 280 -1.86 -10.37 -4.23
CA VAL A 280 -3.29 -10.06 -4.02
C VAL A 280 -3.52 -9.37 -2.68
N ILE A 281 -2.88 -9.82 -1.60
CA ILE A 281 -3.01 -9.20 -0.27
C ILE A 281 -2.46 -7.76 -0.32
N CYS A 282 -1.27 -7.56 -0.88
CA CYS A 282 -0.67 -6.24 -1.04
C CYS A 282 -1.55 -5.31 -1.87
N LEU A 283 -2.12 -5.77 -2.99
CA LEU A 283 -3.08 -4.97 -3.77
C LEU A 283 -4.34 -4.64 -2.96
N GLY A 284 -4.92 -5.62 -2.24
CA GLY A 284 -6.08 -5.39 -1.39
C GLY A 284 -5.84 -4.32 -0.31
N LEU A 285 -4.67 -4.36 0.33
CA LEU A 285 -4.25 -3.34 1.29
C LEU A 285 -3.97 -1.98 0.62
N GLY A 286 -3.37 -1.99 -0.58
CA GLY A 286 -3.17 -0.80 -1.38
C GLY A 286 -4.48 -0.11 -1.76
N PHE A 287 -5.50 -0.87 -2.16
CA PHE A 287 -6.84 -0.32 -2.43
C PHE A 287 -7.54 0.19 -1.18
N LEU A 288 -7.38 -0.49 -0.03
CA LEU A 288 -7.88 0.01 1.26
C LEU A 288 -7.22 1.35 1.63
N ALA A 289 -5.93 1.52 1.36
CA ALA A 289 -5.22 2.77 1.56
C ALA A 289 -5.74 3.88 0.63
N LEU A 290 -5.95 3.59 -0.66
CA LEU A 290 -6.54 4.54 -1.61
C LEU A 290 -7.94 5.02 -1.17
N GLY A 291 -8.74 4.14 -0.54
CA GLY A 291 -10.04 4.54 0.00
C GLY A 291 -9.97 5.57 1.15
N ASN A 292 -8.81 5.77 1.76
CA ASN A 292 -8.58 6.72 2.85
C ASN A 292 -7.64 7.88 2.47
N LEU A 293 -7.17 7.91 1.22
CA LEU A 293 -6.27 8.93 0.68
C LEU A 293 -6.92 9.62 -0.52
N PRO A 294 -6.68 10.92 -0.73
CA PRO A 294 -7.11 11.57 -1.96
C PRO A 294 -6.24 11.08 -3.13
N PHE A 295 -6.80 10.20 -3.96
CA PHE A 295 -6.08 9.63 -5.11
C PHE A 295 -6.62 10.14 -6.45
N ASN A 296 -5.75 10.12 -7.47
CA ASN A 296 -6.07 10.49 -8.83
C ASN A 296 -6.26 9.25 -9.73
N TRP A 297 -7.39 9.19 -10.42
CA TRP A 297 -7.70 8.12 -11.37
C TRP A 297 -6.71 8.03 -12.54
N ALA A 298 -6.10 9.16 -12.95
CA ALA A 298 -5.04 9.16 -13.96
C ALA A 298 -3.81 8.38 -13.47
N GLY A 299 -3.38 8.59 -12.22
CA GLY A 299 -2.27 7.85 -11.63
C GLY A 299 -2.57 6.35 -11.53
N VAL A 300 -3.79 5.98 -11.11
CA VAL A 300 -4.26 4.58 -11.12
C VAL A 300 -4.19 3.99 -12.53
N ALA A 301 -4.65 4.72 -13.55
CA ALA A 301 -4.61 4.25 -14.94
C ALA A 301 -3.17 4.01 -15.43
N PHE A 302 -2.22 4.89 -15.09
CA PHE A 302 -0.80 4.72 -15.44
C PHE A 302 -0.14 3.55 -14.69
N ILE A 303 -0.53 3.27 -13.44
CA ILE A 303 -0.06 2.09 -12.70
C ILE A 303 -0.60 0.80 -13.33
N ILE A 304 -1.88 0.77 -13.69
CA ILE A 304 -2.47 -0.36 -14.42
C ILE A 304 -1.77 -0.55 -15.76
N LEU A 305 -1.51 0.54 -16.50
CA LEU A 305 -0.75 0.52 -17.74
C LEU A 305 0.66 -0.06 -17.52
N ALA A 306 1.35 0.33 -16.44
CA ALA A 306 2.64 -0.22 -16.10
C ALA A 306 2.59 -1.73 -15.87
N ALA A 307 1.60 -2.22 -15.10
CA ALA A 307 1.42 -3.65 -14.86
C ALA A 307 1.11 -4.43 -16.16
N VAL A 308 0.26 -3.87 -17.03
CA VAL A 308 -0.08 -4.47 -18.32
C VAL A 308 1.13 -4.49 -19.27
N LEU A 309 1.88 -3.40 -19.37
CA LEU A 309 3.09 -3.34 -20.21
C LEU A 309 4.16 -4.32 -19.72
N ALA A 310 4.36 -4.42 -18.41
CA ALA A 310 5.26 -5.40 -17.81
C ALA A 310 4.81 -6.84 -18.11
N LEU A 311 3.50 -7.10 -18.06
CA LEU A 311 2.95 -8.41 -18.41
C LEU A 311 3.12 -8.72 -19.91
N LEU A 312 2.89 -7.74 -20.79
CA LEU A 312 3.02 -7.91 -22.23
C LEU A 312 4.46 -8.15 -22.69
N GLU A 313 5.46 -7.55 -22.03
CA GLU A 313 6.89 -7.81 -22.30
C GLU A 313 7.24 -9.31 -22.15
N ILE A 314 6.52 -10.04 -21.29
CA ILE A 314 6.72 -11.48 -21.09
C ILE A 314 6.22 -12.29 -22.29
N PHE A 315 5.03 -11.93 -22.81
CA PHE A 315 4.39 -12.68 -23.91
C PHE A 315 4.95 -12.29 -25.27
N VAL A 316 5.07 -10.99 -25.50
CA VAL A 316 5.68 -10.41 -26.68
C VAL A 316 7.13 -10.24 -26.29
N SER A 317 8.00 -11.21 -26.61
CA SER A 317 9.44 -11.19 -26.27
C SER A 317 10.12 -9.94 -26.85
N GLY A 318 9.88 -8.80 -26.20
CA GLY A 318 10.27 -7.48 -26.61
C GLY A 318 11.76 -7.33 -26.47
N PHE A 319 12.32 -6.37 -27.21
CA PHE A 319 13.71 -5.98 -27.01
C PHE A 319 13.88 -5.11 -25.74
N GLY A 320 13.06 -5.29 -24.70
CA GLY A 320 13.04 -4.47 -23.48
C GLY A 320 12.21 -3.18 -23.56
N ALA A 321 11.56 -2.92 -24.70
CA ALA A 321 10.85 -1.66 -24.94
C ALA A 321 9.56 -1.51 -24.11
N LEU A 322 8.76 -2.58 -23.95
CA LEU A 322 7.56 -2.54 -23.11
C LEU A 322 7.96 -2.50 -21.64
N GLY A 323 9.07 -3.14 -21.26
CA GLY A 323 9.67 -3.03 -19.92
C GLY A 323 10.05 -1.59 -19.55
N ILE A 324 10.71 -0.84 -20.45
CA ILE A 324 11.00 0.59 -20.25
C ILE A 324 9.69 1.38 -20.13
N GLY A 325 8.73 1.11 -21.02
CA GLY A 325 7.40 1.73 -20.99
C GLY A 325 6.67 1.48 -19.66
N ALA A 326 6.82 0.29 -19.08
CA ALA A 326 6.25 -0.07 -17.79
C ALA A 326 6.88 0.75 -16.65
N VAL A 327 8.21 0.88 -16.61
CA VAL A 327 8.91 1.69 -15.60
C VAL A 327 8.53 3.16 -15.71
N VAL A 328 8.51 3.73 -16.93
CA VAL A 328 8.09 5.12 -17.16
C VAL A 328 6.64 5.32 -16.73
N SER A 329 5.74 4.42 -17.12
CA SER A 329 4.33 4.48 -16.75
C SER A 329 4.15 4.36 -15.23
N LEU A 330 4.97 3.55 -14.55
CA LEU A 330 4.90 3.44 -13.09
C LEU A 330 5.39 4.71 -12.40
N ILE A 331 6.48 5.32 -12.86
CA ILE A 331 6.99 6.58 -12.31
C ILE A 331 5.95 7.68 -12.49
N ILE A 332 5.43 7.85 -13.71
CA ILE A 332 4.35 8.81 -14.00
C ILE A 332 3.12 8.49 -13.13
N GLY A 333 2.73 7.22 -13.06
CA GLY A 333 1.60 6.76 -12.25
C GLY A 333 1.78 7.07 -10.77
N GLY A 334 2.96 6.85 -10.20
CA GLY A 334 3.26 7.14 -8.80
C GLY A 334 3.32 8.63 -8.46
N VAL A 335 3.86 9.45 -9.39
CA VAL A 335 3.79 10.93 -9.27
C VAL A 335 2.34 11.40 -9.32
N LEU A 336 1.56 10.87 -10.26
CA LEU A 336 0.16 11.27 -10.45
C LEU A 336 -0.79 10.67 -9.41
N LEU A 337 -0.47 9.54 -8.78
CA LEU A 337 -1.41 8.78 -7.95
C LEU A 337 -1.97 9.62 -6.80
N PHE A 338 -1.11 10.43 -6.19
CA PHE A 338 -1.49 11.34 -5.12
C PHE A 338 -1.14 12.81 -5.41
N GLY A 339 -0.54 13.08 -6.57
CA GLY A 339 -0.29 14.44 -7.05
C GLY A 339 -1.47 14.99 -7.87
N SER A 340 -1.70 16.29 -7.78
CA SER A 340 -2.65 16.97 -8.67
C SER A 340 -2.00 17.27 -10.03
N PHE A 341 -2.60 16.83 -11.14
CA PHE A 341 -2.22 17.26 -12.49
C PHE A 341 -3.47 17.59 -13.29
N GLY A 342 -3.55 18.83 -13.76
CA GLY A 342 -4.67 19.36 -14.55
C GLY A 342 -5.90 19.64 -13.69
N GLY A 343 -6.41 20.88 -13.73
CA GLY A 343 -7.57 21.36 -12.99
C GLY A 343 -8.92 20.72 -13.34
N GLY A 344 -8.97 19.40 -13.47
CA GLY A 344 -10.15 18.61 -13.76
C GLY A 344 -10.26 17.39 -12.85
N ALA A 345 -11.40 17.28 -12.17
CA ALA A 345 -11.94 16.14 -11.44
C ALA A 345 -11.46 15.85 -10.01
N VAL A 346 -10.43 16.51 -9.48
CA VAL A 346 -10.12 16.49 -8.04
C VAL A 346 -10.46 17.88 -7.46
N PRO A 347 -11.34 18.01 -6.45
CA PRO A 347 -11.57 19.28 -5.76
C PRO A 347 -10.22 19.87 -5.32
N ALA A 348 -10.00 21.16 -5.54
CA ALA A 348 -8.73 21.86 -5.26
C ALA A 348 -8.37 21.98 -3.76
N ASN A 349 -8.98 21.17 -2.90
CA ASN A 349 -8.94 21.25 -1.43
C ASN A 349 -8.04 20.16 -0.78
N PHE A 350 -7.36 19.33 -1.57
CA PHE A 350 -6.51 18.26 -1.04
C PHE A 350 -5.03 18.69 -1.07
N PRO A 351 -4.29 18.67 0.06
CA PRO A 351 -2.85 18.91 0.11
C PRO A 351 -2.04 17.84 -0.62
N ASP A 352 -0.80 18.19 -0.92
CA ASP A 352 0.15 17.43 -1.73
C ASP A 352 0.75 16.28 -0.93
N ILE A 353 0.00 15.20 -0.76
CA ILE A 353 0.52 13.98 -0.13
C ILE A 353 1.20 13.14 -1.22
N SER A 354 2.37 13.55 -1.67
CA SER A 354 3.06 12.89 -2.78
C SER A 354 3.88 11.66 -2.34
N VAL A 355 4.15 10.77 -3.30
CA VAL A 355 5.11 9.68 -3.09
C VAL A 355 6.52 10.26 -3.10
N SER A 356 7.33 9.89 -2.11
CA SER A 356 8.73 10.27 -2.02
C SER A 356 9.48 9.89 -3.31
N LEU A 357 10.22 10.85 -3.86
CA LEU A 357 11.04 10.64 -5.06
C LEU A 357 12.01 9.46 -4.88
N TRP A 358 12.54 9.25 -3.68
CA TRP A 358 13.42 8.12 -3.38
C TRP A 358 12.73 6.77 -3.49
N ILE A 359 11.45 6.69 -3.14
CA ILE A 359 10.65 5.47 -3.29
C ILE A 359 10.34 5.22 -4.76
N LEU A 360 9.98 6.27 -5.52
CA LEU A 360 9.77 6.17 -6.96
C LEU A 360 11.03 5.64 -7.67
N VAL A 361 12.18 6.24 -7.39
CA VAL A 361 13.48 5.82 -7.95
C VAL A 361 13.85 4.42 -7.46
N GLY A 362 13.62 4.10 -6.19
CA GLY A 362 13.91 2.78 -5.62
C GLY A 362 13.09 1.66 -6.29
N VAL A 363 11.77 1.82 -6.35
CA VAL A 363 10.86 0.85 -6.99
C VAL A 363 11.13 0.76 -8.49
N GLY A 364 11.28 1.89 -9.18
CA GLY A 364 11.63 1.92 -10.61
C GLY A 364 12.98 1.25 -10.90
N GLY A 365 13.96 1.45 -10.02
CA GLY A 365 15.27 0.80 -10.09
C GLY A 365 15.18 -0.71 -9.93
N VAL A 366 14.44 -1.21 -8.93
CA VAL A 366 14.21 -2.64 -8.72
C VAL A 366 13.54 -3.27 -9.95
N LEU A 367 12.50 -2.64 -10.49
CA LEU A 367 11.83 -3.11 -11.70
C LEU A 367 12.76 -3.15 -12.91
N THR A 368 13.59 -2.13 -13.08
CA THR A 368 14.58 -2.07 -14.15
C THR A 368 15.59 -3.20 -14.03
N LEU A 369 16.07 -3.50 -12.81
CA LEU A 369 16.97 -4.62 -12.56
C LEU A 369 16.31 -5.97 -12.85
N CYS A 370 15.06 -6.18 -12.43
CA CYS A 370 14.30 -7.39 -12.74
C CYS A 370 14.12 -7.57 -14.26
N ALA A 371 13.73 -6.51 -14.97
CA ALA A 371 13.58 -6.55 -16.43
C ALA A 371 14.92 -6.84 -17.12
N ALA A 372 16.01 -6.24 -16.67
CA ALA A 372 17.35 -6.49 -17.20
C ALA A 372 17.81 -7.94 -16.97
N TYR A 373 17.51 -8.53 -15.80
CA TYR A 373 17.82 -9.93 -15.51
C TYR A 373 17.06 -10.89 -16.44
N VAL A 374 15.76 -10.65 -16.64
CA VAL A 374 14.93 -11.46 -17.55
C VAL A 374 15.43 -11.35 -18.99
N ALA A 375 15.78 -10.14 -19.44
CA ALA A 375 16.36 -9.91 -20.76
C ALA A 375 17.72 -10.63 -20.92
N TYR A 376 18.56 -10.61 -19.89
CA TYR A 376 19.83 -11.34 -19.87
C TYR A 376 19.62 -12.84 -20.02
N GLU A 377 18.73 -13.46 -19.25
CA GLU A 377 18.41 -14.90 -19.36
C GLU A 377 17.81 -15.26 -20.74
N ALA A 378 16.96 -14.40 -21.30
CA ALA A 378 16.40 -14.58 -22.64
C ALA A 378 17.47 -14.52 -23.75
N ILE A 379 18.48 -13.66 -23.60
CA ILE A 379 19.62 -13.57 -24.53
C ILE A 379 20.59 -14.75 -24.32
N ALA A 380 20.91 -15.06 -23.06
CA ALA A 380 21.83 -16.14 -22.69
C ALA A 380 21.31 -17.51 -23.15
N SER A 381 20.02 -17.78 -22.99
CA SER A 381 19.37 -18.99 -23.51
C SER A 381 19.45 -19.08 -25.04
N ARG A 382 19.24 -17.98 -25.78
CA ARG A 382 19.38 -17.94 -27.24
C ARG A 382 20.83 -18.14 -27.72
N VAL A 383 21.82 -17.65 -26.97
CA VAL A 383 23.24 -17.85 -27.27
C VAL A 383 23.70 -19.27 -26.88
N GLY A 384 23.16 -19.83 -25.79
CA GLY A 384 23.39 -21.21 -25.34
C GLY A 384 22.86 -22.25 -26.33
N SER A 385 21.64 -22.04 -26.87
CA SER A 385 21.10 -22.91 -27.93
C SER A 385 21.88 -22.84 -29.25
N ARG A 386 22.67 -21.78 -29.49
CA ARG A 386 23.61 -21.71 -30.64
C ARG A 386 24.98 -22.32 -30.35
N ARG A 387 25.31 -22.60 -29.08
CA ARG A 387 26.60 -23.16 -28.64
C ARG A 387 26.57 -24.65 -28.32
N ALA A 388 25.41 -25.31 -28.39
CA ALA A 388 25.30 -26.78 -28.31
C ALA A 388 25.77 -27.50 -29.59
N THR A 389 26.78 -26.97 -30.28
CA THR A 389 27.59 -27.73 -31.24
C THR A 389 28.85 -28.13 -30.49
N VAL A 390 28.93 -29.42 -30.16
CA VAL A 390 30.04 -30.04 -29.42
C VAL A 390 31.39 -29.72 -30.11
N PRO A 391 32.46 -29.40 -29.35
CA PRO A 391 33.78 -29.14 -29.91
C PRO A 391 34.51 -30.44 -30.28
N GLY A 392 34.91 -30.58 -31.54
CA GLY A 392 35.94 -31.56 -31.91
C GLY A 392 35.99 -31.95 -33.39
N GLY A 393 37.05 -31.52 -34.09
CA GLY A 393 37.59 -32.26 -35.24
C GLY A 393 37.57 -31.53 -36.59
N ASN A 394 38.72 -30.95 -36.94
CA ASN A 394 39.09 -30.34 -38.23
C ASN A 394 38.68 -31.13 -39.47
N LEU A 395 37.91 -30.50 -40.37
CA LEU A 395 38.09 -30.58 -41.82
C LEU A 395 37.23 -29.48 -42.46
N SER A 396 37.91 -28.57 -43.13
CA SER A 396 37.36 -27.63 -44.09
C SER A 396 36.66 -28.39 -45.22
N ASP A 397 35.36 -28.16 -45.41
CA ASP A 397 34.76 -28.25 -46.73
C ASP A 397 33.60 -27.26 -46.86
N SER A 398 33.77 -26.38 -47.84
CA SER A 398 32.80 -25.41 -48.32
C SER A 398 31.73 -26.14 -49.13
N ASP A 399 30.67 -26.61 -48.47
CA ASP A 399 29.37 -26.82 -49.09
C ASP A 399 28.31 -26.99 -48.00
N GLY A 400 27.30 -26.10 -47.98
CA GLY A 400 26.24 -26.04 -46.98
C GLY A 400 25.24 -27.19 -47.07
N ARG A 401 25.68 -28.43 -46.87
CA ARG A 401 24.83 -29.62 -46.76
C ARG A 401 25.03 -30.31 -45.40
N SER A 402 24.20 -29.88 -44.45
CA SER A 402 23.62 -30.67 -43.36
C SER A 402 24.51 -31.64 -42.57
N SER A 403 24.70 -31.33 -41.28
CA SER A 403 25.14 -32.23 -40.19
C SER A 403 24.30 -33.51 -39.99
N ALA A 404 23.37 -33.84 -40.90
CA ALA A 404 22.50 -35.01 -40.88
C ALA A 404 23.10 -36.24 -41.62
N GLY A 405 24.17 -36.05 -42.41
CA GLY A 405 24.78 -37.13 -43.20
C GLY A 405 25.41 -38.26 -42.36
N HIS A 406 25.84 -37.98 -41.14
CA HIS A 406 26.47 -38.97 -40.26
C HIS A 406 25.51 -40.02 -39.68
N LEU A 407 24.19 -39.80 -39.77
CA LEU A 407 23.17 -40.72 -39.26
C LEU A 407 22.77 -41.80 -40.27
N ILE A 408 23.00 -41.57 -41.57
CA ILE A 408 22.66 -42.52 -42.63
C ILE A 408 23.57 -43.76 -42.51
N GLY A 409 22.97 -44.95 -42.45
CA GLY A 409 23.65 -46.23 -42.28
C GLY A 409 23.77 -46.72 -40.83
N GLN A 410 23.46 -45.89 -39.83
CA GLN A 410 23.45 -46.31 -38.42
C GLN A 410 22.27 -47.22 -38.12
N THR A 411 22.45 -48.13 -37.15
CA THR A 411 21.39 -49.02 -36.67
C THR A 411 20.82 -48.56 -35.34
N GLY A 412 19.49 -48.40 -35.27
CA GLY A 412 18.76 -48.04 -34.06
C GLY A 412 17.78 -49.13 -33.62
N LEU A 413 17.12 -48.91 -32.49
CA LEU A 413 16.08 -49.77 -31.95
C LEU A 413 14.74 -49.03 -31.98
N VAL A 414 13.70 -49.67 -32.51
CA VAL A 414 12.34 -49.12 -32.45
C VAL A 414 11.83 -49.22 -31.01
N THR A 415 11.58 -48.08 -30.36
CA THR A 415 11.03 -48.04 -28.99
C THR A 415 9.51 -47.91 -28.98
N SER A 416 8.93 -47.26 -30.01
CA SER A 416 7.49 -47.17 -30.24
C SER A 416 7.15 -47.67 -31.65
N PRO A 417 6.14 -48.54 -31.84
CA PRO A 417 5.83 -49.16 -33.14
C PRO A 417 5.68 -48.13 -34.27
N LEU A 418 6.29 -48.41 -35.42
CA LEU A 418 6.21 -47.55 -36.61
C LEU A 418 4.96 -47.89 -37.42
N GLN A 419 3.85 -47.17 -37.22
CA GLN A 419 2.58 -47.34 -37.96
C GLN A 419 1.77 -46.02 -38.09
N PRO A 420 1.98 -45.17 -39.12
CA PRO A 420 3.12 -45.08 -40.02
C PRO A 420 4.31 -44.35 -39.39
N ARG A 421 4.11 -43.67 -38.25
CA ARG A 421 5.13 -42.95 -37.48
C ARG A 421 5.29 -43.56 -36.09
N GLY A 422 6.51 -43.56 -35.57
CA GLY A 422 6.82 -43.94 -34.18
C GLY A 422 8.20 -43.44 -33.79
N ILE A 423 8.83 -44.07 -32.80
CA ILE A 423 10.09 -43.59 -32.19
C ILE A 423 11.19 -44.63 -32.38
N VAL A 424 12.35 -44.15 -32.83
CA VAL A 424 13.58 -44.94 -33.00
C VAL A 424 14.65 -44.36 -32.09
N ALA A 425 15.22 -45.18 -31.23
CA ALA A 425 16.40 -44.84 -30.44
C ALA A 425 17.67 -45.16 -31.23
N LEU A 426 18.53 -44.16 -31.41
CA LEU A 426 19.86 -44.27 -32.02
C LEU A 426 20.87 -43.80 -31.00
N HIS A 427 21.73 -44.71 -30.53
CA HIS A 427 22.63 -44.46 -29.41
C HIS A 427 21.85 -43.95 -28.18
N ASP A 428 22.15 -42.74 -27.71
CA ASP A 428 21.52 -42.10 -26.54
C ASP A 428 20.44 -41.05 -26.94
N GLU A 429 20.06 -41.00 -28.22
CA GLU A 429 19.08 -40.03 -28.75
C GLU A 429 17.81 -40.72 -29.28
N THR A 430 16.66 -40.07 -29.10
CA THR A 430 15.37 -40.53 -29.63
C THR A 430 14.92 -39.69 -30.81
N TRP A 431 14.59 -40.36 -31.90
CA TRP A 431 14.21 -39.76 -33.18
C TRP A 431 12.83 -40.21 -33.63
N SER A 432 12.10 -39.35 -34.36
CA SER A 432 10.86 -39.75 -35.01
C SER A 432 11.17 -40.58 -36.26
N GLY A 433 10.56 -41.75 -36.41
CA GLY A 433 10.83 -42.67 -37.52
C GLY A 433 9.61 -43.00 -38.37
N VAL A 434 9.85 -43.35 -39.64
CA VAL A 434 8.89 -43.96 -40.57
C VAL A 434 9.56 -45.14 -41.29
N SER A 435 8.79 -46.20 -41.61
CA SER A 435 9.31 -47.30 -42.43
C SER A 435 9.48 -46.89 -43.88
N SER A 436 10.56 -47.30 -44.52
CA SER A 436 10.86 -47.01 -45.93
C SER A 436 9.83 -47.55 -46.92
N ASP A 437 9.23 -48.69 -46.58
CA ASP A 437 8.23 -49.40 -47.39
C ASP A 437 6.79 -49.21 -46.89
N GLY A 438 6.60 -48.37 -45.86
CA GLY A 438 5.31 -48.16 -45.20
C GLY A 438 4.79 -49.37 -44.40
N SER A 439 5.59 -50.42 -44.25
CA SER A 439 5.21 -51.59 -43.46
C SER A 439 5.28 -51.31 -41.95
N PRO A 440 4.39 -51.92 -41.15
CA PRO A 440 4.46 -51.86 -39.71
C PRO A 440 5.74 -52.48 -39.13
N ILE A 441 6.54 -51.69 -38.39
CA ILE A 441 7.68 -52.23 -37.63
C ILE A 441 7.36 -52.20 -36.13
N PRO A 442 7.25 -53.37 -35.44
CA PRO A 442 6.95 -53.42 -34.02
C PRO A 442 8.13 -52.94 -33.16
N ALA A 443 7.83 -52.49 -31.94
CA ALA A 443 8.83 -52.12 -30.95
C ALA A 443 9.78 -53.30 -30.63
N GLY A 444 11.05 -53.00 -30.36
CA GLY A 444 12.11 -53.97 -30.09
C GLY A 444 12.86 -54.46 -31.33
N ARG A 445 12.47 -54.05 -32.54
CA ARG A 445 13.19 -54.41 -33.77
C ARG A 445 14.34 -53.45 -34.05
N ARG A 446 15.45 -53.99 -34.55
CA ARG A 446 16.56 -53.19 -35.07
C ARG A 446 16.26 -52.70 -36.48
N VAL A 447 16.53 -51.43 -36.70
CA VAL A 447 16.29 -50.74 -37.97
C VAL A 447 17.54 -49.97 -38.39
N ARG A 448 17.76 -49.81 -39.69
CA ARG A 448 18.86 -49.01 -40.25
C ARG A 448 18.31 -47.73 -40.86
N VAL A 449 18.98 -46.61 -40.60
CA VAL A 449 18.61 -45.31 -41.18
C VAL A 449 19.04 -45.25 -42.64
N ILE A 450 18.10 -44.96 -43.54
CA ILE A 450 18.35 -44.82 -44.97
C ILE A 450 18.28 -43.37 -45.46
N ALA A 451 17.51 -42.52 -44.77
CA ALA A 451 17.42 -41.10 -45.07
C ALA A 451 17.05 -40.30 -43.82
N VAL A 452 17.49 -39.05 -43.78
CA VAL A 452 17.17 -38.08 -42.72
C VAL A 452 16.55 -36.85 -43.36
N ASP A 453 15.34 -36.50 -42.93
CA ASP A 453 14.64 -35.28 -43.31
C ASP A 453 14.29 -34.48 -42.04
N GLY A 454 15.15 -33.53 -41.70
CA GLY A 454 15.06 -32.76 -40.45
C GLY A 454 15.14 -33.68 -39.23
N LEU A 455 14.02 -33.80 -38.49
CA LEU A 455 13.88 -34.65 -37.29
C LEU A 455 13.19 -36.00 -37.58
N LEU A 456 12.93 -36.31 -38.85
CA LEU A 456 12.27 -37.53 -39.30
C LEU A 456 13.28 -38.47 -39.97
N LEU A 457 13.39 -39.68 -39.44
CA LEU A 457 14.23 -40.74 -40.00
C LEU A 457 13.38 -41.69 -40.84
N THR A 458 13.84 -41.96 -42.05
CA THR A 458 13.33 -43.09 -42.83
C THR A 458 14.22 -44.29 -42.54
N VAL A 459 13.62 -45.39 -42.08
CA VAL A 459 14.34 -46.57 -41.60
C VAL A 459 13.87 -47.85 -42.28
N GLU A 460 14.78 -48.80 -42.46
CA GLU A 460 14.50 -50.14 -42.98
C GLU A 460 14.73 -51.20 -41.89
N ALA A 461 13.93 -52.27 -41.87
CA ALA A 461 14.12 -53.36 -40.90
C ALA A 461 15.40 -54.15 -41.21
N VAL A 462 16.24 -54.38 -40.20
CA VAL A 462 17.44 -55.22 -40.35
C VAL A 462 17.05 -56.69 -40.13
N SER A 463 17.16 -57.51 -41.18
CA SER A 463 16.98 -58.96 -41.11
C SER A 463 18.12 -59.57 -40.29
N SER A 464 17.86 -60.05 -39.08
CA SER A 464 18.84 -60.82 -38.31
C SER A 464 19.01 -62.21 -38.92
N THR A 465 20.12 -62.46 -39.60
CA THR A 465 20.61 -63.82 -39.86
C THR A 465 21.08 -64.40 -38.53
N VAL A 466 20.34 -65.37 -37.99
CA VAL A 466 20.74 -66.13 -36.80
C VAL A 466 21.89 -67.06 -37.20
N ALA A 467 23.11 -66.80 -36.74
CA ALA A 467 24.17 -67.79 -36.73
C ALA A 467 23.99 -68.67 -35.47
N PRO A 468 23.92 -70.01 -35.59
CA PRO A 468 23.71 -70.89 -34.44
C PRO A 468 25.03 -71.14 -33.68
N GLY A 469 25.01 -70.87 -32.38
CA GLY A 469 25.70 -71.63 -31.33
C GLY A 469 27.24 -71.72 -31.32
N GLY A 470 27.84 -71.11 -30.29
CA GLY A 470 29.13 -71.51 -29.74
C GLY A 470 29.05 -71.42 -28.22
N GLN A 471 29.33 -72.54 -27.54
CA GLN A 471 29.15 -72.79 -26.10
C GLN A 471 29.92 -71.86 -25.18
#